data_AF-A0AAN8ZNQ3-F1
#
_entry.id   AF-A0AAN8ZNQ3-F1
#
_cell.length_a   1.000
_cell.length_b   1.000
_cell.length_c   1.000
_cell.angle_alpha   90.00
_cell.angle_beta   90.00
_cell.angle_gamma   90.00
#
_symmetry.space_group_name_H-M   'P 1'
#
loop_
_entity.id
_entity.type
_entity.pdbx_description
1 polymer ?
#
loop_
_entity_poly.entity_id
_entity_poly.type
_entity_poly.pdbx_seq_one_letter_code
_entity_poly.pdbx_strand_id
1 'polypeptide(L)'
;MEGNLNQDEDSQGSVSKREVRRFRCEVIVPESTEVFTAEKVVEYVWPLEGCGEHYFIQEQISQYLGIMSFKRKYPDLRRRPLEMQERDYLKEKGLVSEMACDLGLTAVRSEDVLDVMLVDFPSKFEELQKLLRERKENEMKERGKGKSSQSVLYTSI
;
A
#
# COMPACT_ATOMS: atom_id res chain seq x y z
N MET A 1 -12.62 69.22 -3.59
CA MET A 1 -11.43 69.06 -4.45
C MET A 1 -10.23 69.14 -3.54
N GLU A 2 -9.21 68.31 -3.53
CA GLU A 2 -8.84 67.06 -4.20
C GLU A 2 -7.42 66.76 -3.65
N GLY A 3 -7.05 65.47 -3.52
CA GLY A 3 -5.65 65.00 -3.45
C GLY A 3 -4.87 65.37 -2.17
N ASN A 4 -3.85 64.65 -1.70
CA ASN A 4 -3.09 63.46 -2.12
C ASN A 4 -2.40 63.00 -0.81
N LEU A 5 -2.45 61.74 -0.38
CA LEU A 5 -1.75 60.57 -0.91
C LEU A 5 -0.23 60.80 -1.10
N ASN A 6 0.58 60.40 -0.12
CA ASN A 6 1.46 59.23 -0.25
C ASN A 6 2.46 59.15 0.92
N GLN A 7 2.48 57.99 1.56
CA GLN A 7 3.52 57.54 2.47
C GLN A 7 4.70 57.04 1.64
N ASP A 8 5.82 57.73 1.81
CA ASP A 8 7.21 57.29 1.83
C ASP A 8 7.46 55.81 1.49
N GLU A 9 7.80 55.59 0.21
CA GLU A 9 8.68 54.51 -0.25
C GLU A 9 10.11 54.73 0.27
N ASP A 10 10.74 53.68 0.81
CA ASP A 10 11.96 53.10 0.24
C ASP A 10 12.38 51.87 1.08
N SER A 11 11.99 50.68 0.63
CA SER A 11 12.55 49.40 1.12
C SER A 11 13.53 48.86 0.08
N GLN A 12 14.79 49.27 0.19
CA GLN A 12 15.91 48.58 -0.45
C GLN A 12 16.30 47.34 0.36
N GLY A 13 16.27 46.17 -0.29
CA GLY A 13 16.73 44.92 0.34
C GLY A 13 16.65 43.70 -0.57
N SER A 14 17.51 43.68 -1.59
CA SER A 14 17.70 42.58 -2.54
C SER A 14 18.23 41.29 -1.88
N VAL A 15 18.13 40.19 -2.61
CA VAL A 15 18.66 38.83 -2.42
C VAL A 15 17.88 37.86 -1.52
N SER A 16 16.85 37.23 -2.10
CA SER A 16 16.29 35.96 -1.62
C SER A 16 17.33 34.82 -1.72
N LYS A 17 18.19 34.70 -0.71
CA LYS A 17 18.84 33.42 -0.40
C LYS A 17 17.77 32.55 0.27
N ARG A 18 17.19 31.62 -0.49
CA ARG A 18 16.40 30.52 0.07
C ARG A 18 17.33 29.70 0.97
N GLU A 19 17.36 30.06 2.24
CA GLU A 19 17.98 29.22 3.25
C GLU A 19 17.19 27.92 3.32
N VAL A 20 17.83 26.88 2.81
CA VAL A 20 17.51 25.47 3.05
C VAL A 20 17.66 25.25 4.56
N ARG A 21 16.64 25.64 5.33
CA ARG A 21 16.48 25.15 6.69
C ARG A 21 16.13 23.68 6.55
N ARG A 22 17.19 22.88 6.60
CA ARG A 22 17.17 21.44 6.82
C ARG A 22 16.18 21.20 7.95
N PHE A 23 14.94 20.84 7.59
CA PHE A 23 14.05 20.12 8.48
C PHE A 23 14.78 18.84 8.79
N ARG A 24 15.52 18.87 9.89
CA ARG A 24 15.99 17.70 10.60
C ARG A 24 14.71 17.05 11.11
N CYS A 25 14.07 16.28 10.24
CA CYS A 25 13.03 15.35 10.64
C CYS A 25 13.72 14.42 11.62
N GLU A 26 13.52 14.71 12.91
CA GLU A 26 13.76 13.77 13.96
C GLU A 26 12.97 12.53 13.58
N VAL A 27 13.73 11.47 13.30
CA VAL A 27 13.18 10.16 13.02
C VAL A 27 12.52 9.72 14.31
N ILE A 28 11.25 10.07 14.47
CA ILE A 28 10.34 9.34 15.33
C ILE A 28 10.30 7.97 14.65
N VAL A 29 11.12 7.04 15.14
CA VAL A 29 10.91 5.62 14.92
C VAL A 29 9.74 5.29 15.85
N PRO A 30 8.48 5.21 15.38
CA PRO A 30 7.48 4.56 16.19
C PRO A 30 7.98 3.13 16.38
N GLU A 31 8.25 2.83 17.65
CA GLU A 31 8.55 1.53 18.23
C GLU A 31 7.38 0.57 17.98
N SER A 32 7.24 0.15 16.73
CA SER A 32 6.37 -0.94 16.32
C SER A 32 7.22 -1.87 15.47
N THR A 33 8.26 -2.39 16.11
CA THR A 33 9.02 -3.59 15.70
C THR A 33 8.15 -4.85 15.83
N GLU A 34 6.88 -4.79 15.41
CA GLU A 34 6.29 -6.01 14.89
C GLU A 34 6.92 -6.20 13.52
N VAL A 35 7.69 -7.27 13.36
CA VAL A 35 8.21 -7.66 12.05
C VAL A 35 6.98 -7.89 11.17
N PHE A 36 6.68 -6.92 10.32
CA PHE A 36 5.65 -7.09 9.31
C PHE A 36 6.19 -8.14 8.35
N THR A 37 5.66 -9.35 8.41
CA THR A 37 6.07 -10.49 7.58
C THR A 37 5.33 -10.48 6.25
N ALA A 38 5.84 -11.21 5.26
CA ALA A 38 5.20 -11.29 3.94
C ALA A 38 3.79 -11.89 4.00
N GLU A 39 3.42 -12.58 5.09
CA GLU A 39 2.07 -13.08 5.32
C GLU A 39 1.03 -11.96 5.46
N LYS A 40 1.44 -10.81 6.01
CA LYS A 40 0.57 -9.63 6.15
C LYS A 40 0.42 -8.86 4.83
N VAL A 41 1.24 -9.16 3.81
CA VAL A 41 1.12 -8.57 2.48
C VAL A 41 -0.03 -9.23 1.73
N VAL A 42 -0.93 -8.42 1.18
CA VAL A 42 -2.08 -8.88 0.41
C VAL A 42 -1.94 -8.51 -1.06
N GLU A 43 -1.91 -9.53 -1.90
CA GLU A 43 -2.16 -9.41 -3.35
C GLU A 43 -3.65 -9.56 -3.62
N TYR A 44 -4.23 -8.64 -4.38
CA TYR A 44 -5.60 -8.74 -4.86
C TYR A 44 -5.68 -8.34 -6.33
N VAL A 45 -6.77 -8.72 -6.99
CA VAL A 45 -7.00 -8.43 -8.41
C VAL A 45 -8.04 -7.32 -8.52
N TRP A 46 -7.75 -6.30 -9.33
CA TRP A 46 -8.66 -5.20 -9.62
C TRP A 46 -8.42 -4.64 -11.04
N PRO A 47 -9.43 -4.15 -11.77
CA PRO A 47 -10.87 -4.31 -11.52
C PRO A 47 -11.32 -5.78 -11.63
N LEU A 48 -12.44 -6.12 -10.98
CA LEU A 48 -12.99 -7.48 -11.02
C LEU A 48 -13.73 -7.79 -12.34
N GLU A 49 -14.18 -6.75 -13.05
CA GLU A 49 -14.76 -6.89 -14.38
C GLU A 49 -13.67 -6.86 -15.46
N GLY A 50 -13.43 -8.01 -16.09
CA GLY A 50 -12.53 -8.16 -17.24
C GLY A 50 -11.14 -8.69 -16.88
N CYS A 51 -10.11 -8.19 -17.56
CA CYS A 51 -8.71 -8.52 -17.31
C CYS A 51 -8.15 -7.67 -16.16
N GLY A 52 -8.57 -7.98 -14.93
CA GLY A 52 -8.03 -7.34 -13.73
C GLY A 52 -6.53 -7.58 -13.58
N GLU A 53 -5.80 -6.58 -13.11
CA GLU A 53 -4.38 -6.70 -12.79
C GLU A 53 -4.19 -6.96 -11.30
N HIS A 54 -3.03 -7.51 -10.94
CA HIS A 54 -2.65 -7.72 -9.55
C HIS A 54 -2.11 -6.42 -8.94
N TYR A 55 -2.63 -6.08 -7.76
CA TYR A 55 -2.24 -4.93 -6.98
C TYR A 55 -1.86 -5.32 -5.54
N PHE A 56 -0.94 -4.55 -4.97
CA PHE A 56 -0.61 -4.54 -3.55
C PHE A 56 -1.04 -3.23 -2.91
N ILE A 57 -1.14 -3.24 -1.58
CA ILE A 57 -1.35 -2.05 -0.77
C ILE A 57 0.02 -1.47 -0.40
N GLN A 58 0.27 -0.24 -0.82
CA GLN A 58 1.55 0.45 -0.65
C GLN A 58 1.97 0.53 0.81
N GLU A 59 1.03 0.75 1.72
CA GLU A 59 1.27 0.85 3.15
C GLU A 59 1.80 -0.49 3.71
N GLN A 60 1.22 -1.62 3.30
CA GLN A 60 1.69 -2.96 3.69
C GLN A 60 3.10 -3.24 3.15
N ILE A 61 3.35 -2.93 1.88
CA ILE A 61 4.67 -3.11 1.27
C ILE A 61 5.71 -2.22 1.94
N SER A 62 5.36 -0.97 2.26
CA SER A 62 6.28 -0.04 2.92
C SER A 62 6.68 -0.55 4.31
N GLN A 63 5.73 -1.12 5.07
CA GLN A 63 6.00 -1.75 6.37
C GLN A 63 6.82 -3.03 6.21
N TYR A 64 6.46 -3.90 5.26
CA TYR A 64 7.17 -5.15 4.98
C TYR A 64 8.65 -4.90 4.65
N LEU A 65 8.92 -3.94 3.76
CA LEU A 65 10.28 -3.61 3.35
C LEU A 65 11.02 -2.78 4.42
N GLY A 66 10.30 -2.13 5.34
CA GLY A 66 10.87 -1.22 6.33
C GLY A 66 11.27 0.12 5.73
N ILE A 67 10.56 0.56 4.68
CA ILE A 67 10.87 1.79 3.94
C ILE A 67 9.99 2.93 4.46
N MET A 68 10.59 3.85 5.20
CA MET A 68 9.92 5.05 5.72
C MET A 68 9.48 6.05 4.63
N SER A 69 10.21 6.09 3.51
CA SER A 69 9.95 7.07 2.44
C SER A 69 9.82 6.41 1.07
N PHE A 70 8.80 5.57 0.93
CA PHE A 70 8.53 4.82 -0.30
C PHE A 70 8.43 5.73 -1.53
N LYS A 71 7.80 6.90 -1.38
CA LYS A 71 7.65 7.89 -2.46
C LYS A 71 8.97 8.51 -2.92
N ARG A 72 9.98 8.64 -2.05
CA ARG A 72 11.30 9.18 -2.42
C ARG A 72 12.20 8.12 -3.02
N LYS A 73 12.11 6.89 -2.52
CA LYS A 73 12.88 5.75 -3.02
C LYS A 73 12.43 5.35 -4.42
N TYR A 74 11.12 5.37 -4.68
CA TYR A 74 10.53 4.94 -5.95
C TYR A 74 9.56 5.99 -6.50
N PRO A 75 10.03 7.19 -6.89
CA PRO A 75 9.16 8.29 -7.31
C PRO A 75 8.31 7.93 -8.53
N ASP A 76 8.88 7.18 -9.48
CA ASP A 76 8.26 6.78 -10.75
C ASP A 76 7.24 5.63 -10.62
N LEU A 77 7.14 5.03 -9.43
CA LEU A 77 6.24 3.90 -9.22
C LEU A 77 4.78 4.33 -9.31
N ARG A 78 4.00 3.60 -10.13
CA ARG A 78 2.60 3.92 -10.39
C ARG A 78 1.76 3.65 -9.14
N ARG A 79 1.19 4.73 -8.61
CA ARG A 79 0.37 4.73 -7.40
C ARG A 79 -1.03 5.22 -7.74
N ARG A 80 -2.05 4.46 -7.36
CA ARG A 80 -3.45 4.84 -7.51
C ARG A 80 -4.13 4.79 -6.13
N PRO A 81 -4.86 5.84 -5.72
CA PRO A 81 -5.67 5.74 -4.49
C PRO A 81 -6.76 4.69 -4.67
N LEU A 82 -7.05 3.90 -3.62
CA LEU A 82 -8.14 2.92 -3.69
C LEU A 82 -9.48 3.62 -3.90
N GLU A 83 -10.27 3.11 -4.84
CA GLU A 83 -11.64 3.55 -5.10
C GLU A 83 -12.60 3.01 -4.03
N MET A 84 -13.76 3.64 -3.86
CA MET A 84 -14.74 3.25 -2.84
C MET A 84 -15.15 1.77 -2.97
N GLN A 85 -15.49 1.33 -4.18
CA GLN A 85 -15.87 -0.06 -4.45
C GLN A 85 -14.74 -1.05 -4.14
N GLU A 86 -13.50 -0.68 -4.48
CA GLU A 86 -12.31 -1.48 -4.24
C GLU A 86 -12.02 -1.63 -2.73
N ARG A 87 -12.21 -0.55 -1.96
CA ARG A 87 -12.11 -0.57 -0.49
C ARG A 87 -13.15 -1.47 0.13
N ASP A 88 -14.41 -1.37 -0.31
CA ASP A 88 -15.49 -2.23 0.18
C ASP A 88 -15.18 -3.71 -0.10
N TYR A 89 -14.67 -4.03 -1.30
CA TYR A 89 -14.23 -5.39 -1.63
C TYR A 89 -13.11 -5.90 -0.71
N LEU A 90 -12.07 -5.09 -0.48
CA LEU A 90 -10.95 -5.47 0.39
C LEU A 90 -11.38 -5.63 1.85
N LYS A 91 -12.29 -4.78 2.30
CA LYS A 91 -12.89 -4.84 3.63
C LYS A 91 -13.76 -6.09 3.80
N GLU A 92 -14.63 -6.40 2.82
CA GLU A 92 -15.48 -7.60 2.84
C GLU A 92 -14.66 -8.89 2.86
N LYS A 93 -13.55 -8.92 2.12
CA LYS A 93 -12.60 -10.04 2.12
C LYS A 93 -11.77 -10.15 3.41
N GLY A 94 -11.86 -9.17 4.32
CA GLY A 94 -11.05 -9.13 5.55
C GLY A 94 -9.56 -8.92 5.29
N LEU A 95 -9.20 -8.37 4.13
CA LEU A 95 -7.82 -8.12 3.71
C LEU A 95 -7.25 -6.83 4.30
N VAL A 96 -8.14 -5.93 4.72
CA VAL A 96 -7.83 -4.60 5.21
C VAL A 96 -8.76 -4.29 6.40
N SER A 97 -8.21 -3.66 7.44
CA SER A 97 -9.00 -3.19 8.58
C SER A 97 -9.72 -1.88 8.28
N GLU A 98 -10.84 -1.61 8.97
CA GLU A 98 -11.61 -0.37 8.80
C GLU A 98 -10.75 0.88 9.01
N MET A 99 -9.92 0.86 10.06
CA MET A 99 -8.96 1.93 10.36
C MET A 99 -7.98 2.18 9.20
N ALA A 100 -7.53 1.13 8.52
CA ALA A 100 -6.63 1.28 7.37
C ALA A 100 -7.37 1.94 6.18
N CYS A 101 -8.62 1.57 5.93
CA CYS A 101 -9.46 2.23 4.92
C CYS A 101 -9.67 3.73 5.22
N ASP A 102 -9.84 4.09 6.50
CA ASP A 102 -10.04 5.48 6.94
C ASP A 102 -8.78 6.35 6.75
N LEU A 103 -7.59 5.77 6.91
CA LEU A 103 -6.30 6.45 6.70
C LEU A 103 -6.00 6.73 5.22
N GLY A 104 -6.74 6.11 4.31
CA GLY A 104 -6.56 6.27 2.86
C GLY A 104 -5.41 5.41 2.35
N LEU A 105 -5.76 4.29 1.71
CA LEU A 105 -4.81 3.35 1.15
C LEU A 105 -4.50 3.62 -0.30
N THR A 106 -3.29 3.24 -0.70
CA THR A 106 -2.80 3.40 -2.05
C THR A 106 -2.53 2.04 -2.67
N ALA A 107 -3.14 1.75 -3.81
CA ALA A 107 -2.82 0.61 -4.65
C ALA A 107 -1.54 0.87 -5.46
N VAL A 108 -0.71 -0.16 -5.55
CA VAL A 108 0.48 -0.21 -6.40
C VAL A 108 0.45 -1.51 -7.19
N ARG A 109 0.90 -1.48 -8.44
CA ARG A 109 0.90 -2.68 -9.29
C ARG A 109 1.85 -3.72 -8.73
N SER A 110 1.44 -4.98 -8.79
CA SER A 110 2.28 -6.08 -8.32
C SER A 110 3.59 -6.15 -9.09
N GLU A 111 3.57 -5.99 -10.42
CA GLU A 111 4.78 -6.01 -11.25
C GLU A 111 5.81 -4.96 -10.81
N ASP A 112 5.40 -3.70 -10.67
CA ASP A 112 6.29 -2.60 -10.26
C ASP A 112 6.92 -2.86 -8.88
N VAL A 113 6.14 -3.40 -7.93
CA VAL A 113 6.62 -3.72 -6.58
C VAL A 113 7.59 -4.89 -6.61
N LEU A 114 7.27 -5.94 -7.36
CA LEU A 114 8.10 -7.13 -7.47
C LEU A 114 9.44 -6.83 -8.14
N ASP A 115 9.47 -6.00 -9.18
CA ASP A 115 10.69 -5.56 -9.84
C ASP A 115 11.60 -4.78 -8.88
N VAL A 116 11.01 -3.84 -8.14
CA VAL A 116 11.72 -3.08 -7.11
C VAL A 116 12.27 -4.00 -6.03
N MET A 117 11.47 -4.95 -5.56
CA MET A 117 11.87 -5.90 -4.53
C MET A 117 12.97 -6.84 -5.02
N LEU A 118 12.94 -7.27 -6.28
CA LEU A 118 13.97 -8.12 -6.85
C LEU A 118 15.33 -7.40 -6.89
N VAL A 119 15.34 -6.10 -7.20
CA VAL A 119 16.57 -5.29 -7.33
C VAL A 119 17.12 -4.87 -5.97
N ASP A 120 16.30 -4.26 -5.11
CA ASP A 120 16.77 -3.72 -3.82
C ASP A 120 16.73 -4.75 -2.67
N PHE A 121 15.81 -5.73 -2.72
CA PHE A 121 15.50 -6.64 -1.61
C PHE A 121 15.29 -8.11 -2.02
N PRO A 122 16.24 -8.75 -2.72
CA PRO A 122 16.05 -10.08 -3.32
C PRO A 122 15.63 -11.15 -2.29
N SER A 123 16.16 -11.12 -1.06
CA SER A 123 15.78 -12.07 -0.01
C SER A 123 14.31 -11.92 0.42
N LYS A 124 13.80 -10.69 0.52
CA LYS A 124 12.40 -10.43 0.85
C LYS A 124 11.47 -10.77 -0.32
N PHE A 125 11.96 -10.55 -1.54
CA PHE A 125 11.26 -10.97 -2.75
C PHE A 125 11.03 -12.49 -2.79
N GLU A 126 12.06 -13.29 -2.53
CA GLU A 126 11.92 -14.75 -2.54
C GLU A 126 10.90 -15.23 -1.50
N GLU A 127 10.93 -14.66 -0.29
CA GLU A 127 9.98 -14.97 0.78
C GLU A 127 8.54 -14.61 0.39
N LEU A 128 8.32 -13.37 -0.07
CA LEU A 128 7.01 -12.91 -0.51
C LEU A 128 6.48 -13.77 -1.66
N GLN A 129 7.30 -14.04 -2.66
CA GLN A 129 6.89 -14.78 -3.85
C GLN A 129 6.57 -16.24 -3.51
N LYS A 130 7.32 -16.86 -2.58
CA LYS A 130 7.01 -18.19 -2.07
C LYS A 130 5.65 -18.20 -1.34
N LEU A 131 5.43 -17.24 -0.45
CA LEU A 131 4.16 -17.13 0.28
C LEU A 131 2.96 -16.87 -0.62
N LEU A 132 3.10 -16.04 -1.67
CA LEU A 132 2.02 -15.80 -2.63
C LEU A 132 1.66 -17.08 -3.40
N ARG A 133 2.64 -17.91 -3.76
CA ARG A 133 2.40 -19.23 -4.36
C ARG A 133 1.72 -20.19 -3.39
N GLU A 134 2.22 -20.28 -2.16
CA GLU A 134 1.63 -21.13 -1.12
C GLU A 134 0.20 -20.71 -0.79
N ARG A 135 -0.09 -19.41 -0.74
CA ARG A 135 -1.46 -18.88 -0.55
C ARG A 135 -2.38 -19.28 -1.70
N LYS A 136 -1.94 -19.15 -2.96
CA LYS A 136 -2.72 -19.57 -4.14
C LYS A 136 -2.99 -21.07 -4.13
N GLU A 137 -2.00 -21.89 -3.76
CA GLU A 137 -2.17 -23.35 -3.66
C GLU A 137 -3.10 -23.74 -2.51
N ASN A 138 -2.94 -23.13 -1.34
CA ASN A 138 -3.80 -23.37 -0.19
C ASN A 138 -5.25 -22.96 -0.47
N GLU A 139 -5.49 -21.86 -1.16
CA GLU A 139 -6.85 -21.47 -1.56
C GLU A 139 -7.50 -22.53 -2.48
N MET A 140 -6.74 -23.08 -3.44
CA MET A 140 -7.22 -24.19 -4.29
C MET A 140 -7.50 -25.47 -3.47
N LYS A 141 -6.66 -25.76 -2.48
CA LYS A 141 -6.74 -26.96 -1.65
C LYS A 141 -7.89 -26.91 -0.63
N GLU A 142 -8.12 -25.76 -0.02
CA GLU A 142 -9.22 -25.51 0.92
C GLU A 142 -10.59 -25.57 0.20
N ARG A 143 -10.68 -25.04 -1.03
CA ARG A 143 -11.87 -25.21 -1.89
C ARG A 143 -12.11 -26.66 -2.31
N GLY A 144 -11.06 -27.49 -2.36
CA GLY A 144 -11.18 -28.94 -2.63
C GLY A 144 -11.60 -29.78 -1.43
N LYS A 145 -11.30 -29.36 -0.19
CA LYS A 145 -11.64 -30.10 1.04
C LYS A 145 -12.98 -29.72 1.68
N GLY A 146 -13.55 -28.56 1.35
CA GLY A 146 -14.80 -28.06 1.93
C GLY A 146 -16.12 -28.62 1.38
N LYS A 147 -16.11 -29.58 0.43
CA LYS A 147 -17.34 -30.15 -0.17
C LYS A 147 -17.44 -31.69 -0.10
N SER A 148 -16.83 -32.31 0.91
CA SER A 148 -16.93 -33.76 1.10
C SER A 148 -17.31 -34.12 2.53
N SER A 149 -18.44 -33.62 3.05
CA SER A 149 -19.10 -34.18 4.24
C SER A 149 -20.53 -33.62 4.41
N GLN A 150 -21.39 -33.82 3.42
CA GLN A 150 -22.81 -34.02 3.68
C GLN A 150 -23.33 -35.07 2.69
N SER A 151 -23.22 -36.34 3.08
CA SER A 151 -24.11 -37.38 2.57
C SER A 151 -24.75 -38.04 3.79
N VAL A 152 -25.68 -37.32 4.40
CA VAL A 152 -26.79 -37.95 5.11
C VAL A 152 -27.58 -38.72 4.07
N LEU A 153 -27.37 -40.03 4.00
CA LEU A 153 -28.36 -40.93 3.43
C LEU A 153 -29.01 -41.68 4.59
N TYR A 154 -30.11 -41.08 5.06
CA TYR A 154 -31.26 -41.82 5.58
C TYR A 154 -31.79 -42.78 4.50
N THR A 155 -32.52 -43.82 4.94
CA THR A 155 -33.40 -44.74 4.14
C THR A 155 -32.67 -46.02 3.71
N SER A 156 -33.07 -47.25 4.03
CA SER A 156 -34.28 -47.79 4.68
C SER A 156 -34.08 -49.27 5.00
N ILE A 157 -34.77 -49.71 6.07
CA ILE A 157 -35.35 -51.04 6.39
C ILE A 157 -34.40 -52.25 6.42
#